data_AF-A0A8J9RC29-F1
#
_entry.id   AF-A0A8J9RC29-F1
#
_cell.length_a   1.000
_cell.length_b   1.000
_cell.length_c   1.000
_cell.angle_alpha   90.00
_cell.angle_beta   90.00
_cell.angle_gamma   90.00
#
_symmetry.space_group_name_H-M   'P 1'
#
loop_
_entity.id
_entity.type
_entity.pdbx_description
1 polymer ?
#
loop_
_entity_poly.entity_id
_entity_poly.type
_entity_poly.pdbx_seq_one_letter_code
_entity_poly.pdbx_strand_id
1 'polypeptide(L)'
;MDQRLLTCTSPYMQKMEDRLISLQQRLDRIRDLMEAELLKGPSRDKDLVESYKSAEERLMDEVKILESQGAKVTRDQGLSEFWSQLATVKIDNATRVMELPQLPKQLLAFMPPVERLYVRKCYDVLSDVVIAGEEKDILVTGTPGTGKSCWQFHLLQRLAGLGCTVVLDWANSDGVRVLFSPEGAFVGSRDSFKQQLLDPNNFFLVDGQLPVGAVARRVETTSPKHSLLHRFLKDGADERIMPPWTLEELEAAAPLFPNVSRAKMHELFDMWGGSVRWVLARANSPINEEYLVRAIDRTDLHALKLAADRSDAAKEVSNVLIHHIPNAQLRLSHVAMASRYVSDMVVKKLLKSYELELRNFLAASTGEGQLGVVRGNLFESFVHQVLPKGGKFTVRYLDSESEGEEEVVDVPSGEPCTFEDIKEVASLPDGCHCRPKSKVFQSVDFLRQPNDIGQVTQNLQHAPAQSARIREWFEVLRAGKETPPGPVYLTYVVPPEIFKNLKEIRLKGPLDKTKYPLRHRVMKMPFMRAGALAYRPIRFCG
;
A
#
# COMPACT_ATOMS: atom_id res chain seq x y z
N MET A 1 -44.33 -30.18 -27.27
CA MET A 1 -43.13 -30.66 -27.97
C MET A 1 -42.88 -29.71 -29.11
N ASP A 2 -41.89 -28.83 -28.99
CA ASP A 2 -41.28 -28.22 -30.17
C ASP A 2 -39.80 -27.96 -29.86
N GLN A 3 -38.96 -28.86 -30.35
CA GLN A 3 -37.50 -28.80 -30.28
C GLN A 3 -37.02 -27.78 -31.32
N ARG A 4 -36.79 -26.54 -30.89
CA ARG A 4 -35.89 -25.62 -31.60
C ARG A 4 -34.93 -24.99 -30.60
N LEU A 5 -34.02 -25.84 -30.10
CA LEU A 5 -32.72 -25.41 -29.62
C LEU A 5 -31.96 -24.86 -30.83
N LEU A 6 -32.04 -23.54 -31.03
CA LEU A 6 -31.12 -22.81 -31.90
C LEU A 6 -29.75 -22.81 -31.21
N THR A 7 -28.88 -23.72 -31.65
CA THR A 7 -27.44 -23.65 -31.43
C THR A 7 -26.91 -22.43 -32.17
N CYS A 8 -26.87 -21.27 -31.52
CA CYS A 8 -26.14 -20.10 -32.03
C CYS A 8 -24.64 -20.28 -31.77
N THR A 9 -23.96 -21.02 -32.66
CA THR A 9 -22.51 -20.90 -32.82
C THR A 9 -22.20 -19.50 -33.37
N SER A 10 -21.33 -18.75 -32.71
CA SER A 10 -20.90 -17.42 -33.16
C SER A 10 -20.26 -17.53 -34.56
N PRO A 11 -20.44 -16.54 -35.47
CA PRO A 11 -19.75 -16.51 -36.77
C PRO A 11 -18.22 -16.68 -36.68
N TYR A 12 -17.63 -16.32 -35.54
CA TYR A 12 -16.22 -16.57 -35.23
C TYR A 12 -15.93 -18.05 -34.95
N MET A 13 -16.78 -18.73 -34.18
CA MET A 13 -16.64 -20.18 -33.90
C MET A 13 -16.84 -21.00 -35.16
N GLN A 14 -17.82 -20.65 -35.99
CA GLN A 14 -18.03 -21.31 -37.28
C GLN A 14 -16.83 -21.10 -38.20
N LYS A 15 -16.26 -19.89 -38.24
CA LYS A 15 -15.03 -19.61 -38.98
C LYS A 15 -13.79 -20.35 -38.43
N MET A 16 -13.73 -20.62 -37.12
CA MET A 16 -12.68 -21.44 -36.53
C MET A 16 -12.86 -22.93 -36.82
N GLU A 17 -14.08 -23.45 -36.73
CA GLU A 17 -14.42 -24.83 -37.11
C GLU A 17 -14.13 -25.07 -38.59
N ASP A 18 -14.55 -24.16 -39.47
CA ASP A 18 -14.24 -24.20 -40.90
C ASP A 18 -12.73 -24.19 -41.17
N ARG A 19 -11.97 -23.41 -40.37
CA ARG A 19 -10.51 -23.34 -40.49
C ARG A 19 -9.83 -24.61 -39.97
N LEU A 20 -10.32 -25.21 -38.88
CA LEU A 20 -9.83 -26.47 -38.34
C LEU A 20 -10.06 -27.62 -39.32
N ILE A 21 -11.29 -27.70 -39.86
CA ILE A 21 -11.65 -28.64 -40.93
C ILE A 21 -10.75 -28.46 -42.15
N SER A 22 -10.51 -27.21 -42.58
CA SER A 22 -9.63 -26.91 -43.70
C SER A 22 -8.19 -27.34 -43.47
N LEU A 23 -7.67 -27.20 -42.25
CA LEU A 23 -6.31 -27.61 -41.89
C LEU A 23 -6.18 -29.13 -41.81
N GLN A 24 -7.16 -29.84 -41.24
CA GLN A 24 -7.20 -31.30 -41.22
C GLN A 24 -7.25 -31.88 -42.64
N GLN A 25 -8.07 -31.31 -43.54
CA GLN A 25 -8.07 -31.70 -44.94
C GLN A 25 -6.74 -31.44 -45.66
N ARG A 26 -5.98 -30.41 -45.26
CA ARG A 26 -4.63 -30.15 -45.82
C ARG A 26 -3.62 -31.15 -45.28
N LEU A 27 -3.71 -31.51 -44.00
CA LEU A 27 -2.87 -32.51 -43.36
C LEU A 27 -3.06 -33.89 -44.01
N ASP A 28 -4.30 -34.32 -44.21
CA ASP A 28 -4.62 -35.58 -44.88
C ASP A 28 -4.07 -35.61 -46.30
N ARG A 29 -4.23 -34.52 -47.07
CA ARG A 29 -3.65 -34.40 -48.41
C ARG A 29 -2.13 -34.52 -48.44
N ILE A 30 -1.43 -33.93 -47.47
CA ILE A 30 0.03 -34.04 -47.40
C ILE A 30 0.45 -35.47 -47.05
N ARG A 31 -0.28 -36.15 -46.16
CA ARG A 31 -0.05 -37.56 -45.85
C ARG A 31 -0.24 -38.45 -47.07
N ASP A 32 -1.33 -38.25 -47.82
CA ASP A 32 -1.60 -39.01 -49.05
C ASP A 32 -0.51 -38.80 -50.11
N LEU A 33 -0.08 -37.55 -50.32
CA LEU A 33 1.01 -37.22 -51.25
C LEU A 33 2.35 -37.82 -50.82
N MET A 34 2.63 -37.79 -49.52
CA MET A 34 3.84 -38.39 -48.96
C MET A 34 3.83 -39.91 -49.10
N GLU A 35 2.69 -40.56 -48.84
CA GLU A 35 2.53 -42.01 -49.01
C GLU A 35 2.67 -42.43 -50.48
N ALA A 36 2.04 -41.70 -51.40
CA ALA A 36 2.18 -41.93 -52.84
C ALA A 36 3.64 -41.79 -53.32
N GLU A 37 4.40 -40.84 -52.78
CA GLU A 37 5.82 -40.67 -53.10
C GLU A 37 6.68 -41.80 -52.51
N LEU A 38 6.37 -42.25 -51.30
CA LEU A 38 7.05 -43.37 -50.65
C LEU A 38 6.83 -44.70 -51.40
N LEU A 39 5.64 -44.90 -52.00
CA LEU A 39 5.30 -46.08 -52.81
C LEU A 39 6.12 -46.19 -54.11
N LYS A 40 6.77 -45.11 -54.56
CA LYS A 40 7.70 -45.14 -55.71
C LYS A 40 9.04 -45.84 -55.39
N GLY A 41 9.26 -46.24 -54.14
CA GLY A 41 10.38 -47.08 -53.73
C GLY A 41 11.75 -46.46 -54.07
N PRO A 42 12.60 -47.12 -54.89
CA PRO A 42 13.93 -46.60 -55.24
C PRO A 42 13.90 -45.31 -56.06
N SER A 43 12.79 -45.02 -56.75
CA SER A 43 12.62 -43.85 -57.63
C SER A 43 12.01 -42.63 -56.94
N ARG A 44 11.81 -42.69 -55.61
CA ARG A 44 11.24 -41.61 -54.81
C ARG A 44 12.14 -40.38 -54.79
N ASP A 45 11.53 -39.21 -54.84
CA ASP A 45 12.22 -37.95 -54.57
C ASP A 45 12.38 -37.77 -53.05
N LYS A 46 13.62 -37.92 -52.55
CA LYS A 46 13.93 -37.82 -51.12
C LYS A 46 13.73 -36.40 -50.59
N ASP A 47 14.02 -35.38 -51.41
CA ASP A 47 13.89 -33.98 -51.01
C ASP A 47 12.41 -33.60 -50.91
N LEU A 48 11.58 -34.16 -51.80
CA LEU A 48 10.13 -33.98 -51.77
C LEU A 48 9.49 -34.64 -50.54
N VAL A 49 9.91 -35.85 -50.17
CA VAL A 49 9.44 -36.53 -48.94
C VAL A 49 9.80 -35.73 -47.69
N GLU A 50 11.01 -35.16 -47.62
CA GLU A 50 11.43 -34.35 -46.49
C GLU A 50 10.66 -33.01 -46.43
N SER A 51 10.34 -32.44 -47.60
CA SER A 51 9.45 -31.28 -47.71
C SER A 51 8.05 -31.56 -47.15
N TYR A 52 7.47 -32.73 -47.45
CA TYR A 52 6.17 -33.13 -46.93
C TYR A 52 6.18 -33.33 -45.41
N LYS A 53 7.20 -33.97 -44.84
CA LYS A 53 7.34 -34.09 -43.38
C LYS A 53 7.39 -32.72 -42.69
N SER A 54 8.20 -31.80 -43.21
CA SER A 54 8.29 -30.44 -42.68
C SER A 54 6.96 -29.68 -42.80
N ALA A 55 6.18 -29.94 -43.84
CA ALA A 55 4.85 -29.36 -44.00
C ALA A 55 3.80 -30.00 -43.08
N GLU A 56 3.88 -31.32 -42.85
CA GLU A 56 3.04 -32.05 -41.89
C GLU A 56 3.27 -31.52 -40.47
N GLU A 57 4.53 -31.38 -40.05
CA GLU A 57 4.90 -30.85 -38.72
C GLU A 57 4.34 -29.44 -38.51
N ARG A 58 4.51 -28.55 -39.49
CA ARG A 58 3.95 -27.19 -39.44
C ARG A 58 2.42 -27.16 -39.34
N LEU A 59 1.72 -28.03 -40.07
CA LEU A 59 0.26 -28.12 -40.01
C LEU A 59 -0.22 -28.71 -38.68
N MET A 60 0.48 -29.71 -38.14
CA MET A 60 0.18 -30.30 -36.83
C MET A 60 0.32 -29.26 -35.71
N ASP A 61 1.34 -28.40 -35.76
CA ASP A 61 1.50 -27.29 -34.82
C ASP A 61 0.35 -26.28 -34.94
N GLU A 62 -0.07 -25.91 -36.16
CA GLU A 62 -1.19 -24.99 -36.38
C GLU A 62 -2.52 -25.59 -35.89
N VAL A 63 -2.76 -26.88 -36.10
CA VAL A 63 -3.93 -27.62 -35.57
C VAL A 63 -3.91 -27.62 -34.04
N LYS A 64 -2.78 -27.96 -33.41
CA LYS A 64 -2.64 -27.98 -31.95
C LYS A 64 -2.85 -26.60 -31.33
N ILE A 65 -2.40 -25.54 -32.00
CA ILE A 65 -2.66 -24.15 -31.59
C ILE A 65 -4.17 -23.84 -31.67
N LEU A 66 -4.84 -24.17 -32.77
CA LEU A 66 -6.27 -23.92 -32.93
C LEU A 66 -7.14 -24.77 -31.99
N GLU A 67 -6.77 -26.01 -31.75
CA GLU A 67 -7.41 -26.89 -30.76
C GLU A 67 -7.23 -26.35 -29.33
N SER A 68 -6.05 -25.79 -29.01
CA SER A 68 -5.81 -25.13 -27.71
C SER A 68 -6.60 -23.82 -27.55
N GLN A 69 -6.89 -23.12 -28.65
CA GLN A 69 -7.75 -21.94 -28.68
C GLN A 69 -9.24 -22.29 -28.54
N GLY A 70 -9.62 -23.54 -28.81
CA GLY A 70 -10.96 -24.11 -28.61
C GLY A 70 -11.16 -24.81 -27.27
N ALA A 71 -10.50 -24.38 -26.18
CA ALA A 71 -10.59 -25.04 -24.88
C ALA A 71 -12.06 -25.28 -24.45
N LYS A 72 -12.47 -26.55 -24.37
CA LYS A 72 -13.78 -26.96 -23.84
C LYS A 72 -13.96 -26.39 -22.44
N VAL A 73 -15.00 -25.59 -22.25
CA VAL A 73 -15.49 -25.23 -20.92
C VAL A 73 -15.84 -26.52 -20.18
N THR A 74 -15.20 -26.77 -19.05
CA THR A 74 -15.39 -27.97 -18.24
C THR A 74 -15.96 -27.58 -16.89
N ARG A 75 -16.97 -28.33 -16.44
CA ARG A 75 -17.46 -28.22 -15.05
C ARG A 75 -16.41 -28.78 -14.12
N ASP A 76 -16.12 -28.05 -13.04
CA ASP A 76 -15.16 -28.46 -12.04
C ASP A 76 -15.88 -28.72 -10.72
N GLN A 77 -15.86 -29.98 -10.28
CA GLN A 77 -16.60 -30.43 -9.11
C GLN A 77 -16.01 -29.83 -7.82
N GLY A 78 -14.69 -29.72 -7.71
CA GLY A 78 -14.02 -29.16 -6.53
C GLY A 78 -14.27 -27.67 -6.38
N LEU A 79 -14.23 -26.92 -7.49
CA LEU A 79 -14.63 -25.51 -7.50
C LEU A 79 -16.12 -25.33 -7.19
N SER A 80 -16.99 -26.22 -7.69
CA SER A 80 -18.43 -26.17 -7.41
C SER A 80 -18.73 -26.38 -5.92
N GLU A 81 -18.07 -27.38 -5.32
CA GLU A 81 -18.16 -27.65 -3.88
C GLU A 81 -17.63 -26.48 -3.07
N PHE A 82 -16.44 -25.96 -3.42
CA PHE A 82 -15.88 -24.76 -2.79
C PHE A 82 -16.87 -23.58 -2.81
N TRP A 83 -17.47 -23.29 -3.97
CA TRP A 83 -18.42 -22.18 -4.12
C TRP A 83 -19.65 -22.35 -3.23
N SER A 84 -20.23 -23.56 -3.22
CA SER A 84 -21.40 -23.88 -2.40
C SER A 84 -21.11 -23.78 -0.90
N GLN A 85 -19.94 -24.25 -0.46
CA GLN A 85 -19.51 -24.17 0.94
C GLN A 85 -19.25 -22.72 1.32
N LEU A 86 -18.55 -21.97 0.47
CA LEU A 86 -18.22 -20.56 0.70
C LEU A 86 -19.48 -19.71 0.93
N ALA A 87 -20.58 -19.97 0.20
CA ALA A 87 -21.87 -19.30 0.40
C ALA A 87 -22.44 -19.43 1.81
N THR A 88 -22.08 -20.49 2.54
CA THR A 88 -22.58 -20.80 3.88
C THR A 88 -21.62 -20.44 5.00
N VAL A 89 -20.37 -20.09 4.66
CA VAL A 89 -19.34 -19.70 5.62
C VAL A 89 -19.79 -18.45 6.36
N LYS A 90 -19.63 -18.48 7.69
CA LYS A 90 -19.90 -17.35 8.57
C LYS A 90 -18.59 -16.75 9.09
N ILE A 91 -18.63 -15.46 9.33
CA ILE A 91 -17.55 -14.73 10.01
C ILE A 91 -17.86 -14.76 11.49
N ASP A 92 -16.91 -15.17 12.31
CA ASP A 92 -17.06 -15.12 13.76
C ASP A 92 -17.16 -13.66 14.23
N ASN A 93 -18.23 -13.32 14.94
CA ASN A 93 -18.51 -11.93 15.32
C ASN A 93 -17.52 -11.36 16.34
N ALA A 94 -16.92 -12.21 17.18
CA ALA A 94 -16.02 -11.77 18.25
C ALA A 94 -14.59 -11.57 17.74
N THR A 95 -14.10 -12.53 16.97
CA THR A 95 -12.73 -12.60 16.46
C THR A 95 -12.59 -12.01 15.06
N ARG A 96 -13.69 -11.82 14.34
CA ARG A 96 -13.73 -11.41 12.92
C ARG A 96 -12.97 -12.37 12.00
N VAL A 97 -12.81 -13.62 12.42
CA VAL A 97 -12.15 -14.66 11.61
C VAL A 97 -13.18 -15.42 10.79
N MET A 98 -12.85 -15.67 9.53
CA MET A 98 -13.59 -16.50 8.60
C MET A 98 -12.78 -17.76 8.30
N GLU A 99 -13.37 -18.93 8.52
CA GLU A 99 -12.79 -20.22 8.12
C GLU A 99 -13.14 -20.48 6.66
N LEU A 100 -12.11 -20.65 5.83
CA LEU A 100 -12.27 -20.87 4.40
C LEU A 100 -12.42 -22.37 4.11
N PRO A 101 -13.29 -22.75 3.17
CA PRO A 101 -13.32 -24.11 2.66
C PRO A 101 -11.97 -24.48 2.04
N GLN A 102 -11.68 -25.78 1.95
CA GLN A 102 -10.43 -26.23 1.33
C GLN A 102 -10.32 -25.67 -0.09
N LEU A 103 -9.25 -24.91 -0.35
CA LEU A 103 -9.03 -24.30 -1.67
C LEU A 103 -8.72 -25.38 -2.72
N PRO A 104 -9.47 -25.42 -3.83
CA PRO A 104 -9.15 -26.29 -4.96
C PRO A 104 -7.78 -25.92 -5.55
N LYS A 105 -7.08 -26.92 -6.12
CA LYS A 105 -5.74 -26.76 -6.73
C LYS A 105 -5.69 -25.64 -7.77
N GLN A 106 -6.79 -25.45 -8.49
CA GLN A 106 -7.01 -24.42 -9.48
C GLN A 106 -6.86 -23.04 -8.83
N LEU A 107 -7.53 -22.78 -7.70
CA LEU A 107 -7.41 -21.51 -6.97
C LEU A 107 -6.05 -21.36 -6.29
N LEU A 108 -5.45 -22.45 -5.79
CA LEU A 108 -4.12 -22.43 -5.15
C LEU A 108 -3.00 -21.92 -6.08
N ALA A 109 -3.18 -22.04 -7.41
CA ALA A 109 -2.21 -21.53 -8.37
C ALA A 109 -2.09 -20.00 -8.38
N PHE A 110 -3.13 -19.28 -7.96
CA PHE A 110 -3.18 -17.82 -8.08
C PHE A 110 -3.73 -17.07 -6.86
N MET A 111 -4.36 -17.76 -5.90
CA MET A 111 -4.79 -17.18 -4.62
C MET A 111 -3.87 -17.61 -3.47
N PRO A 112 -3.74 -16.79 -2.40
CA PRO A 112 -3.01 -17.19 -1.21
C PRO A 112 -3.58 -18.48 -0.59
N PRO A 113 -2.74 -19.46 -0.18
CA PRO A 113 -3.19 -20.68 0.49
C PRO A 113 -3.55 -20.38 1.94
N VAL A 114 -4.72 -19.77 2.15
CA VAL A 114 -5.22 -19.37 3.47
C VAL A 114 -6.42 -20.23 3.86
N GLU A 115 -6.35 -20.83 5.04
CA GLU A 115 -7.46 -21.62 5.62
C GLU A 115 -8.32 -20.76 6.56
N ARG A 116 -7.74 -19.71 7.13
CA ARG A 116 -8.42 -18.78 8.03
C ARG A 116 -8.05 -17.35 7.66
N LEU A 117 -9.06 -16.49 7.59
CA LEU A 117 -8.91 -15.10 7.20
C LEU A 117 -9.45 -14.17 8.29
N TYR A 118 -8.63 -13.25 8.78
CA TYR A 118 -9.14 -12.11 9.54
C TYR A 118 -9.82 -11.10 8.60
N VAL A 119 -11.11 -10.87 8.81
CA VAL A 119 -11.94 -9.96 8.01
C VAL A 119 -11.88 -8.55 8.60
N ARG A 120 -11.07 -7.71 7.98
CA ARG A 120 -10.89 -6.30 8.36
C ARG A 120 -12.19 -5.51 8.20
N LYS A 121 -12.37 -4.44 8.98
CA LYS A 121 -13.54 -3.55 8.83
C LYS A 121 -13.61 -2.90 7.44
N CYS A 122 -12.46 -2.57 6.85
CA CYS A 122 -12.42 -2.01 5.50
C CYS A 122 -12.88 -3.01 4.42
N TYR A 123 -12.85 -4.32 4.69
CA TYR A 123 -13.35 -5.32 3.75
C TYR A 123 -14.87 -5.24 3.61
N ASP A 124 -15.57 -4.97 4.70
CA ASP A 124 -17.03 -4.78 4.69
C ASP A 124 -17.39 -3.59 3.80
N VAL A 125 -16.78 -2.43 4.08
CA VAL A 125 -16.99 -1.18 3.33
C VAL A 125 -16.70 -1.35 1.85
N LEU A 126 -15.56 -1.97 1.49
CA LEU A 126 -15.22 -2.21 0.08
C LEU A 126 -16.21 -3.15 -0.61
N SER A 127 -16.64 -4.21 0.09
CA SER A 127 -17.58 -5.17 -0.48
C SER A 127 -18.98 -4.58 -0.62
N ASP A 128 -19.41 -3.72 0.32
CA ASP A 128 -20.68 -3.00 0.23
C ASP A 128 -20.73 -2.09 -0.99
N VAL A 129 -19.65 -1.32 -1.24
CA VAL A 129 -19.54 -0.45 -2.43
C VAL A 129 -19.66 -1.27 -3.72
N VAL A 130 -18.98 -2.43 -3.78
CA VAL A 130 -19.03 -3.32 -4.95
C VAL A 130 -20.43 -3.91 -5.16
N ILE A 131 -21.07 -4.39 -4.10
CA ILE A 131 -22.36 -5.09 -4.18
C ILE A 131 -23.51 -4.11 -4.47
N ALA A 132 -23.49 -2.91 -3.86
CA ALA A 132 -24.49 -1.88 -4.09
C ALA A 132 -24.60 -1.52 -5.58
N GLY A 133 -23.48 -1.54 -6.31
CA GLY A 133 -23.46 -1.36 -7.75
C GLY A 133 -23.78 0.05 -8.23
N GLU A 134 -23.51 1.06 -7.40
CA GLU A 134 -23.61 2.47 -7.79
C GLU A 134 -22.64 2.79 -8.93
N GLU A 135 -21.45 2.19 -8.89
CA GLU A 135 -20.41 2.32 -9.89
C GLU A 135 -20.20 0.99 -10.61
N LYS A 136 -20.12 1.03 -11.94
CA LYS A 136 -19.95 -0.16 -12.78
C LYS A 136 -18.57 -0.78 -12.62
N ASP A 137 -17.54 0.07 -12.60
CA ASP A 137 -16.14 -0.33 -12.65
C ASP A 137 -15.42 0.20 -11.41
N ILE A 138 -14.93 -0.72 -10.57
CA ILE A 138 -14.29 -0.39 -9.29
C ILE A 138 -12.86 -0.88 -9.30
N LEU A 139 -11.93 0.01 -8.96
CA LEU A 139 -10.51 -0.28 -8.85
C LEU A 139 -10.07 -0.25 -7.39
N VAL A 140 -9.74 -1.41 -6.84
CA VAL A 140 -9.20 -1.55 -5.49
C VAL A 140 -7.67 -1.64 -5.54
N THR A 141 -6.99 -0.60 -5.05
CA THR A 141 -5.54 -0.55 -4.94
C THR A 141 -5.07 -0.23 -3.52
N GLY A 142 -3.77 0.00 -3.33
CA GLY A 142 -3.15 0.29 -2.03
C GLY A 142 -1.80 -0.38 -1.89
N THR A 143 -0.99 0.06 -0.94
CA THR A 143 0.39 -0.43 -0.73
C THR A 143 0.46 -1.96 -0.67
N PRO A 144 1.51 -2.61 -1.22
CA PRO A 144 1.69 -4.05 -1.08
C PRO A 144 1.63 -4.53 0.38
N GLY A 145 0.93 -5.64 0.63
CA GLY A 145 0.76 -6.16 1.99
C GLY A 145 -0.38 -5.52 2.80
N THR A 146 -1.27 -4.77 2.16
CA THR A 146 -2.51 -4.27 2.77
C THR A 146 -3.64 -5.32 2.85
N GLY A 147 -3.54 -6.43 2.12
CA GLY A 147 -4.53 -7.52 2.18
C GLY A 147 -5.51 -7.61 1.00
N LYS A 148 -5.27 -6.89 -0.10
CA LYS A 148 -6.13 -6.87 -1.31
C LYS A 148 -6.52 -8.26 -1.83
N SER A 149 -5.56 -9.16 -2.01
CA SER A 149 -5.83 -10.52 -2.48
C SER A 149 -6.63 -11.33 -1.46
N CYS A 150 -6.45 -11.08 -0.16
CA CYS A 150 -7.25 -11.74 0.88
C CYS A 150 -8.69 -11.22 0.92
N TRP A 151 -8.89 -9.93 0.65
CA TRP A 151 -10.23 -9.32 0.55
C TRP A 151 -11.08 -9.97 -0.54
N GLN A 152 -10.50 -10.43 -1.65
CA GLN A 152 -11.25 -11.12 -2.70
C GLN A 152 -12.00 -12.35 -2.17
N PHE A 153 -11.46 -13.09 -1.19
CA PHE A 153 -12.20 -14.20 -0.57
C PHE A 153 -13.45 -13.72 0.17
N HIS A 154 -13.36 -12.59 0.87
CA HIS A 154 -14.51 -11.99 1.54
C HIS A 154 -15.57 -11.52 0.53
N LEU A 155 -15.14 -10.88 -0.56
CA LEU A 155 -16.05 -10.49 -1.64
C LEU A 155 -16.72 -11.72 -2.28
N LEU A 156 -15.94 -12.76 -2.61
CA LEU A 156 -16.45 -14.01 -3.16
C LEU A 156 -17.45 -14.67 -2.21
N GLN A 157 -17.19 -14.69 -0.90
CA GLN A 157 -18.11 -15.24 0.09
C GLN A 157 -19.46 -14.52 0.10
N ARG A 158 -19.44 -13.18 0.07
CA ARG A 158 -20.67 -12.39 0.03
C ARG A 158 -21.44 -12.59 -1.28
N LEU A 159 -20.74 -12.63 -2.42
CA LEU A 159 -21.35 -12.90 -3.72
C LEU A 159 -21.93 -14.31 -3.82
N ALA A 160 -21.27 -15.30 -3.23
CA ALA A 160 -21.76 -16.68 -3.13
C ALA A 160 -23.04 -16.77 -2.31
N GLY A 161 -23.06 -16.12 -1.13
CA GLY A 161 -24.25 -16.06 -0.28
C GLY A 161 -25.44 -15.34 -0.92
N LEU A 162 -25.19 -14.44 -1.86
CA LEU A 162 -26.22 -13.76 -2.67
C LEU A 162 -26.64 -14.56 -3.91
N GLY A 163 -25.98 -15.67 -4.23
CA GLY A 163 -26.24 -16.45 -5.44
C GLY A 163 -25.82 -15.74 -6.73
N CYS A 164 -24.86 -14.82 -6.66
CA CYS A 164 -24.38 -14.08 -7.83
C CYS A 164 -23.52 -14.95 -8.76
N THR A 165 -23.52 -14.60 -10.04
CA THR A 165 -22.59 -15.18 -11.03
C THR A 165 -21.32 -14.33 -11.10
N VAL A 166 -20.16 -14.99 -11.01
CA VAL A 166 -18.83 -14.34 -10.95
C VAL A 166 -17.90 -14.98 -11.97
N VAL A 167 -17.34 -14.16 -12.86
CA VAL A 167 -16.23 -14.55 -13.74
C VAL A 167 -14.93 -14.03 -13.13
N LEU A 168 -13.92 -14.88 -13.13
CA LEU A 168 -12.63 -14.61 -12.51
C LEU A 168 -11.48 -14.73 -13.53
N ASP A 169 -10.59 -13.75 -13.56
CA ASP A 169 -9.41 -13.72 -14.45
C ASP A 169 -8.18 -13.17 -13.72
N TRP A 170 -7.20 -14.04 -13.43
CA TRP A 170 -5.99 -13.69 -12.68
C TRP A 170 -4.74 -13.58 -13.57
N ALA A 171 -3.80 -12.72 -13.15
CA ALA A 171 -2.47 -12.54 -13.75
C ALA A 171 -1.77 -13.83 -14.17
N ASN A 172 -1.78 -14.81 -13.27
CA ASN A 172 -0.98 -16.03 -13.37
C ASN A 172 -1.85 -17.26 -13.65
N SER A 173 -3.02 -17.08 -14.28
CA SER A 173 -3.94 -18.20 -14.54
C SER A 173 -3.59 -19.03 -15.79
N ASP A 174 -2.40 -18.85 -16.38
CA ASP A 174 -1.98 -19.51 -17.63
C ASP A 174 -3.03 -19.43 -18.77
N GLY A 175 -3.79 -18.33 -18.82
CA GLY A 175 -4.80 -18.10 -19.85
C GLY A 175 -6.17 -18.72 -19.56
N VAL A 176 -6.42 -19.15 -18.31
CA VAL A 176 -7.68 -19.76 -17.86
C VAL A 176 -8.53 -18.74 -17.10
N ARG A 177 -9.86 -18.90 -17.20
CA ARG A 177 -10.89 -18.22 -16.39
C ARG A 177 -11.71 -19.23 -15.61
N VAL A 178 -12.20 -18.79 -14.46
CA VAL A 178 -13.16 -19.54 -13.65
C VAL A 178 -14.49 -18.81 -13.63
N LEU A 179 -15.57 -19.52 -13.90
CA LEU A 179 -16.94 -19.07 -13.71
C LEU A 179 -17.51 -19.72 -12.45
N PHE A 180 -18.00 -18.92 -11.52
CA PHE A 180 -18.87 -19.35 -10.43
C PHE A 180 -20.30 -18.91 -10.73
N SER A 181 -21.25 -19.82 -10.57
CA SER A 181 -22.67 -19.59 -10.84
C SER A 181 -23.53 -20.44 -9.89
N PRO A 182 -24.84 -20.16 -9.76
CA PRO A 182 -25.76 -21.03 -9.02
C PRO A 182 -25.75 -22.49 -9.49
N GLU A 183 -25.45 -22.74 -10.77
CA GLU A 183 -25.40 -24.07 -11.37
C GLU A 183 -24.08 -24.82 -11.05
N GLY A 184 -23.10 -24.12 -10.47
CA GLY A 184 -21.79 -24.64 -10.11
C GLY A 184 -20.65 -23.81 -10.70
N ALA A 185 -19.46 -24.43 -10.74
CA ALA A 185 -18.24 -23.80 -11.21
C ALA A 185 -17.72 -24.43 -12.50
N PHE A 186 -17.18 -23.59 -13.38
CA PHE A 186 -16.68 -23.99 -14.68
C PHE A 186 -15.33 -23.35 -14.97
N VAL A 187 -14.48 -24.06 -15.69
CA VAL A 187 -13.15 -23.63 -16.10
C VAL A 187 -13.10 -23.55 -17.61
N GLY A 188 -12.55 -22.47 -18.16
CA GLY A 188 -12.44 -22.29 -19.61
C GLY A 188 -11.26 -21.38 -19.96
N SER A 189 -10.97 -21.24 -21.26
CA SER A 189 -9.96 -20.27 -21.73
C SER A 189 -10.39 -18.83 -21.44
N ARG A 190 -9.48 -17.88 -21.62
CA ARG A 190 -9.81 -16.43 -21.59
C ARG A 190 -10.87 -16.01 -22.59
N ASP A 191 -11.07 -16.73 -23.68
CA ASP A 191 -12.15 -16.45 -24.63
C ASP A 191 -13.51 -17.02 -24.20
N SER A 192 -13.56 -17.77 -23.10
CA SER A 192 -14.78 -18.34 -22.54
C SER A 192 -15.59 -17.30 -21.75
N PHE A 193 -16.86 -17.66 -21.48
CA PHE A 193 -17.79 -16.91 -20.63
C PHE A 193 -18.19 -15.51 -21.16
N LYS A 194 -18.11 -15.29 -22.48
CA LYS A 194 -18.49 -14.00 -23.11
C LYS A 194 -19.92 -13.57 -22.79
N GLN A 195 -20.86 -14.51 -22.74
CA GLN A 195 -22.26 -14.20 -22.39
C GLN A 195 -22.37 -13.67 -20.96
N GLN A 196 -21.68 -14.30 -20.01
CA GLN A 196 -21.66 -13.88 -18.61
C GLN A 196 -21.03 -12.50 -18.44
N LEU A 197 -19.98 -12.18 -19.23
CA LEU A 197 -19.35 -10.87 -19.24
C LEU A 197 -20.19 -9.77 -19.92
N LEU A 198 -21.20 -10.13 -20.70
CA LEU A 198 -22.14 -9.20 -21.33
C LEU A 198 -23.38 -8.90 -20.47
N ASP A 199 -23.52 -9.55 -19.32
CA ASP A 199 -24.65 -9.34 -18.41
C ASP A 199 -24.25 -8.38 -17.26
N PRO A 200 -24.92 -7.21 -17.11
CA PRO A 200 -24.62 -6.22 -16.07
C PRO A 200 -24.96 -6.68 -14.64
N ASN A 201 -25.67 -7.80 -14.46
CA ASN A 201 -25.95 -8.37 -13.15
C ASN A 201 -24.83 -9.28 -12.64
N ASN A 202 -23.90 -9.65 -13.53
CA ASN A 202 -22.77 -10.50 -13.18
C ASN A 202 -21.57 -9.67 -12.74
N PHE A 203 -20.66 -10.33 -12.02
CA PHE A 203 -19.41 -9.74 -11.56
C PHE A 203 -18.24 -10.28 -12.36
N PHE A 204 -17.32 -9.40 -12.73
CA PHE A 204 -16.05 -9.74 -13.34
C PHE A 204 -14.93 -9.29 -12.41
N LEU A 205 -14.31 -10.24 -11.68
CA LEU A 205 -13.18 -9.94 -10.81
C LEU A 205 -11.88 -10.26 -11.53
N VAL A 206 -10.97 -9.29 -11.50
CA VAL A 206 -9.68 -9.39 -12.18
C VAL A 206 -8.59 -8.96 -11.21
N ASP A 207 -7.48 -9.68 -11.20
CA ASP A 207 -6.34 -9.38 -10.32
C ASP A 207 -5.05 -9.33 -11.12
N GLY A 208 -4.41 -8.16 -11.10
CA GLY A 208 -3.10 -7.94 -11.68
C GLY A 208 -3.02 -8.04 -13.21
N GLN A 209 -4.15 -7.94 -13.92
CA GLN A 209 -4.21 -7.91 -15.38
C GLN A 209 -4.89 -6.69 -15.95
N LEU A 210 -4.71 -6.52 -17.26
CA LEU A 210 -5.51 -5.60 -18.05
C LEU A 210 -6.84 -6.28 -18.40
N PRO A 211 -7.98 -5.62 -18.16
CA PRO A 211 -9.26 -6.24 -18.43
C PRO A 211 -9.51 -6.23 -19.92
N VAL A 212 -10.32 -7.20 -20.33
CA VAL A 212 -11.08 -7.09 -21.57
C VAL A 212 -12.32 -6.24 -21.29
N GLY A 213 -12.79 -5.46 -22.27
CA GLY A 213 -14.04 -4.71 -22.13
C GLY A 213 -15.19 -5.66 -21.79
N ALA A 214 -15.96 -5.32 -20.73
CA ALA A 214 -17.11 -6.10 -20.27
C ALA A 214 -18.29 -5.18 -19.90
N VAL A 215 -19.51 -5.74 -19.97
CA VAL A 215 -20.74 -5.07 -19.49
C VAL A 215 -21.01 -5.45 -18.03
N ALA A 216 -20.61 -6.65 -17.62
CA ALA A 216 -20.59 -7.09 -16.22
C ALA A 216 -19.87 -6.07 -15.33
N ARG A 217 -20.25 -6.02 -14.05
CA ARG A 217 -19.65 -5.13 -13.04
C ARG A 217 -18.21 -5.55 -12.81
N ARG A 218 -17.27 -4.64 -13.06
CA ARG A 218 -15.84 -4.97 -13.01
C ARG A 218 -15.25 -4.57 -11.68
N VAL A 219 -14.48 -5.47 -11.09
CA VAL A 219 -13.76 -5.23 -9.85
C VAL A 219 -12.32 -5.66 -10.03
N GLU A 220 -11.43 -4.70 -9.86
CA GLU A 220 -10.04 -4.83 -10.25
C GLU A 220 -9.17 -4.65 -9.04
N THR A 221 -8.33 -5.63 -8.71
CA THR A 221 -7.34 -5.47 -7.66
C THR A 221 -5.95 -5.33 -8.23
N THR A 222 -5.25 -4.28 -7.83
CA THR A 222 -3.86 -4.09 -8.27
C THR A 222 -3.02 -3.38 -7.22
N SER A 223 -1.71 -3.60 -7.27
CA SER A 223 -0.75 -2.75 -6.54
C SER A 223 -0.68 -1.38 -7.23
N PRO A 224 -0.21 -0.31 -6.56
CA PRO A 224 -0.31 1.05 -7.07
C PRO A 224 0.71 1.34 -8.17
N LYS A 225 0.57 0.65 -9.32
CA LYS A 225 1.41 0.78 -10.51
C LYS A 225 0.74 1.71 -11.50
N HIS A 226 1.40 2.81 -11.85
CA HIS A 226 0.86 3.88 -12.69
C HIS A 226 0.22 3.37 -13.98
N SER A 227 0.91 2.53 -14.76
CA SER A 227 0.43 2.09 -16.09
C SER A 227 -0.87 1.32 -16.05
N LEU A 228 -1.06 0.46 -15.06
CA LEU A 228 -2.31 -0.27 -14.87
C LEU A 228 -3.39 0.68 -14.35
N LEU A 229 -3.13 1.39 -13.24
CA LEU A 229 -4.08 2.32 -12.63
C LEU A 229 -4.61 3.35 -13.64
N HIS A 230 -3.71 4.03 -14.35
CA HIS A 230 -4.07 5.12 -15.25
C HIS A 230 -4.97 4.66 -16.40
N ARG A 231 -4.84 3.41 -16.87
CA ARG A 231 -5.73 2.89 -17.92
C ARG A 231 -7.14 2.66 -17.37
N PHE A 232 -7.27 2.12 -16.16
CA PHE A 232 -8.58 1.95 -15.49
C PHE A 232 -9.27 3.27 -15.19
N LEU A 233 -8.52 4.24 -14.67
CA LEU A 233 -9.08 5.55 -14.33
C LEU A 233 -9.52 6.33 -15.58
N LYS A 234 -8.83 6.16 -16.71
CA LYS A 234 -9.25 6.72 -18.00
C LYS A 234 -10.60 6.17 -18.47
N ASP A 235 -10.90 4.92 -18.14
CA ASP A 235 -12.17 4.28 -18.48
C ASP A 235 -13.30 4.66 -17.48
N GLY A 236 -13.02 5.56 -16.53
CA GLY A 236 -14.01 6.06 -15.56
C GLY A 236 -14.16 5.21 -14.30
N ALA A 237 -13.26 4.27 -14.03
CA ALA A 237 -13.34 3.41 -12.85
C ALA A 237 -13.21 4.21 -11.54
N ASP A 238 -14.02 3.86 -10.54
CA ASP A 238 -14.00 4.48 -9.23
C ASP A 238 -12.89 3.87 -8.36
N GLU A 239 -11.89 4.69 -8.02
CA GLU A 239 -10.73 4.25 -7.25
C GLU A 239 -11.04 4.11 -5.76
N ARG A 240 -10.62 2.98 -5.19
CA ARG A 240 -10.66 2.68 -3.77
C ARG A 240 -9.28 2.21 -3.29
N ILE A 241 -8.75 2.86 -2.26
CA ILE A 241 -7.47 2.56 -1.62
C ILE A 241 -7.72 1.75 -0.34
N MET A 242 -7.17 0.54 -0.30
CA MET A 242 -7.12 -0.28 0.90
C MET A 242 -6.12 0.31 1.90
N PRO A 243 -6.56 0.64 3.13
CA PRO A 243 -5.68 1.25 4.13
C PRO A 243 -4.61 0.25 4.61
N PRO A 244 -3.43 0.76 5.06
CA PRO A 244 -2.52 -0.01 5.90
C PRO A 244 -3.24 -0.60 7.12
N TRP A 245 -2.69 -1.69 7.65
CA TRP A 245 -3.19 -2.31 8.87
C TRP A 245 -2.91 -1.42 10.08
N THR A 246 -3.88 -1.29 10.98
CA THR A 246 -3.61 -0.71 12.30
C THR A 246 -2.96 -1.74 13.21
N LEU A 247 -2.33 -1.29 14.30
CA LEU A 247 -1.74 -2.20 15.27
C LEU A 247 -2.80 -3.10 15.90
N GLU A 248 -3.99 -2.56 16.17
CA GLU A 248 -5.12 -3.31 16.72
C GLU A 248 -5.62 -4.39 15.76
N GLU A 249 -5.67 -4.10 14.45
CA GLU A 249 -5.99 -5.12 13.44
C GLU A 249 -4.94 -6.23 13.40
N LEU A 250 -3.66 -5.90 13.55
CA LEU A 250 -2.57 -6.87 13.57
C LEU A 250 -2.60 -7.72 14.83
N GLU A 251 -2.84 -7.12 16.00
CA GLU A 251 -3.03 -7.84 17.26
C GLU A 251 -4.21 -8.80 17.19
N ALA A 252 -5.32 -8.40 16.58
CA ALA A 252 -6.49 -9.25 16.38
C ALA A 252 -6.22 -10.42 15.39
N ALA A 253 -5.39 -10.19 14.38
CA ALA A 253 -4.99 -11.23 13.42
C ALA A 253 -3.83 -12.13 13.91
N ALA A 254 -3.09 -11.71 14.95
CA ALA A 254 -1.92 -12.43 15.47
C ALA A 254 -2.15 -13.92 15.80
N PRO A 255 -3.32 -14.35 16.33
CA PRO A 255 -3.61 -15.77 16.55
C PRO A 255 -3.54 -16.65 15.29
N LEU A 256 -3.65 -16.05 14.09
CA LEU A 256 -3.49 -16.74 12.81
C LEU A 256 -2.01 -16.99 12.45
N PHE A 257 -1.08 -16.38 13.17
CA PHE A 257 0.36 -16.44 12.95
C PHE A 257 1.09 -16.87 14.24
N PRO A 258 0.87 -18.11 14.72
CA PRO A 258 1.36 -18.56 16.04
C PRO A 258 2.89 -18.53 16.18
N ASN A 259 3.62 -18.50 15.07
CA ASN A 259 5.08 -18.45 15.04
C ASN A 259 5.66 -17.04 15.20
N VAL A 260 4.81 -16.02 15.38
CA VAL A 260 5.24 -14.62 15.55
C VAL A 260 4.90 -14.17 16.95
N SER A 261 5.92 -13.87 17.75
CA SER A 261 5.69 -13.35 19.11
C SER A 261 5.11 -11.94 19.07
N ARG A 262 4.33 -11.57 20.09
CA ARG A 262 3.79 -10.22 20.21
C ARG A 262 4.90 -9.15 20.17
N ALA A 263 5.99 -9.37 20.89
CA ALA A 263 7.13 -8.45 20.91
C ALA A 263 7.71 -8.25 19.49
N LYS A 264 7.91 -9.34 18.73
CA LYS A 264 8.43 -9.26 17.37
C LYS A 264 7.46 -8.56 16.41
N MET A 265 6.17 -8.81 16.54
CA MET A 265 5.14 -8.13 15.76
C MET A 265 5.16 -6.61 15.99
N HIS A 266 5.25 -6.16 17.24
CA HIS A 266 5.32 -4.72 17.56
C HIS A 266 6.61 -4.09 17.01
N GLU A 267 7.76 -4.76 17.18
CA GLU A 267 9.04 -4.31 16.61
C GLU A 267 8.93 -4.15 15.08
N LEU A 268 8.38 -5.15 14.39
CA LEU A 268 8.20 -5.10 12.94
C LEU A 268 7.17 -4.05 12.53
N PHE A 269 6.11 -3.83 13.30
CA PHE A 269 5.15 -2.75 13.04
C PHE A 269 5.82 -1.37 13.15
N ASP A 270 6.69 -1.16 14.15
CA ASP A 270 7.44 0.09 14.29
C ASP A 270 8.40 0.31 13.12
N MET A 271 8.96 -0.76 12.55
CA MET A 271 9.86 -0.70 11.39
C MET A 271 9.11 -0.52 10.06
N TRP A 272 8.10 -1.34 9.78
CA TRP A 272 7.45 -1.48 8.47
C TRP A 272 6.08 -0.79 8.38
N GLY A 273 5.55 -0.33 9.51
CA GLY A 273 4.18 0.16 9.61
C GLY A 273 3.14 -0.94 9.38
N GLY A 274 1.97 -0.53 8.87
CA GLY A 274 0.79 -1.38 8.67
C GLY A 274 0.84 -2.36 7.49
N SER A 275 1.95 -3.07 7.28
CA SER A 275 2.05 -4.09 6.23
C SER A 275 2.00 -5.50 6.83
N VAL A 276 0.85 -6.19 6.73
CA VAL A 276 0.67 -7.55 7.27
C VAL A 276 1.67 -8.55 6.66
N ARG A 277 2.12 -8.27 5.44
CA ARG A 277 3.12 -9.08 4.74
C ARG A 277 4.43 -9.11 5.52
N TRP A 278 4.92 -7.95 5.94
CA TRP A 278 6.21 -7.83 6.61
C TRP A 278 6.10 -8.08 8.12
N VAL A 279 4.99 -7.66 8.72
CA VAL A 279 4.79 -7.74 10.18
C VAL A 279 4.38 -9.13 10.66
N LEU A 280 3.61 -9.90 9.86
CA LEU A 280 3.13 -11.23 10.26
C LEU A 280 3.56 -12.30 9.26
N ALA A 281 3.11 -12.22 8.00
CA ALA A 281 3.25 -13.32 7.05
C ALA A 281 4.70 -13.69 6.69
N ARG A 282 5.63 -12.73 6.82
CA ARG A 282 7.06 -12.93 6.59
C ARG A 282 7.92 -12.61 7.79
N ALA A 283 7.35 -12.41 8.98
CA ALA A 283 8.07 -11.90 10.16
C ALA A 283 9.40 -12.61 10.45
N ASN A 284 9.44 -13.94 10.24
CA ASN A 284 10.62 -14.77 10.52
C ASN A 284 11.56 -14.96 9.31
N SER A 285 11.36 -14.21 8.21
CA SER A 285 12.21 -14.30 7.04
C SER A 285 13.47 -13.43 7.20
N PRO A 286 14.68 -14.01 7.12
CA PRO A 286 15.93 -13.28 7.37
C PRO A 286 16.25 -12.22 6.31
N ILE A 287 15.63 -12.29 5.12
CA ILE A 287 15.89 -11.38 3.98
C ILE A 287 15.12 -10.06 4.14
N ASN A 288 14.13 -9.99 5.03
CA ASN A 288 13.26 -8.81 5.12
C ASN A 288 14.03 -7.56 5.54
N GLU A 289 14.82 -7.63 6.61
CA GLU A 289 15.58 -6.49 7.09
C GLU A 289 16.55 -5.98 6.02
N GLU A 290 17.23 -6.89 5.32
CA GLU A 290 18.10 -6.54 4.19
C GLU A 290 17.33 -5.82 3.07
N TYR A 291 16.09 -6.24 2.78
CA TYR A 291 15.25 -5.60 1.78
C TYR A 291 14.88 -4.16 2.17
N LEU A 292 14.54 -3.90 3.44
CA LEU A 292 14.27 -2.55 3.94
C LEU A 292 15.51 -1.66 3.87
N VAL A 293 16.64 -2.16 4.36
CA VAL A 293 17.92 -1.45 4.33
C VAL A 293 18.30 -1.09 2.89
N ARG A 294 18.20 -2.05 1.96
CA ARG A 294 18.46 -1.82 0.54
C ARG A 294 17.54 -0.75 -0.06
N ALA A 295 16.24 -0.79 0.28
CA ALA A 295 15.29 0.22 -0.18
C ALA A 295 15.70 1.62 0.33
N ILE A 296 16.05 1.75 1.61
CA ILE A 296 16.53 3.02 2.20
C ILE A 296 17.80 3.50 1.50
N ASP A 297 18.79 2.61 1.33
CA ASP A 297 20.08 2.93 0.72
C ASP A 297 19.96 3.42 -0.73
N ARG A 298 18.95 2.93 -1.47
CA ARG A 298 18.69 3.35 -2.85
C ARG A 298 17.79 4.59 -2.97
N THR A 299 17.19 5.04 -1.88
CA THR A 299 16.17 6.11 -1.92
C THR A 299 16.77 7.51 -1.82
N ASP A 300 16.50 8.35 -2.82
CA ASP A 300 16.68 9.79 -2.73
C ASP A 300 15.32 10.52 -2.76
N LEU A 301 15.34 11.86 -2.76
CA LEU A 301 14.11 12.66 -2.83
C LEU A 301 13.36 12.48 -4.15
N HIS A 302 14.07 12.22 -5.25
CA HIS A 302 13.44 11.97 -6.54
C HIS A 302 12.69 10.63 -6.53
N ALA A 303 13.28 9.58 -5.98
CA ALA A 303 12.66 8.28 -5.82
C ALA A 303 11.42 8.33 -4.90
N LEU A 304 11.46 9.13 -3.82
CA LEU A 304 10.28 9.40 -2.98
C LEU A 304 9.18 10.11 -3.76
N LYS A 305 9.54 11.12 -4.58
CA LYS A 305 8.57 11.81 -5.44
C LYS A 305 7.92 10.87 -6.44
N LEU A 306 8.72 10.07 -7.15
CA LEU A 306 8.21 9.06 -8.08
C LEU A 306 7.26 8.07 -7.38
N ALA A 307 7.58 7.65 -6.16
CA ALA A 307 6.73 6.75 -5.39
C ALA A 307 5.41 7.41 -4.95
N ALA A 308 5.46 8.67 -4.51
CA ALA A 308 4.27 9.45 -4.18
C ALA A 308 3.37 9.65 -5.41
N ASP A 309 3.96 9.90 -6.58
CA ASP A 309 3.24 10.05 -7.85
C ASP A 309 2.77 8.69 -8.43
N ARG A 310 2.95 7.57 -7.69
CA ARG A 310 2.60 6.20 -8.09
C ARG A 310 3.31 5.73 -9.37
N SER A 311 4.43 6.35 -9.74
CA SER A 311 5.19 6.05 -10.96
C SER A 311 5.72 4.61 -10.98
N ASP A 312 5.63 3.96 -12.15
CA ASP A 312 6.15 2.60 -12.34
C ASP A 312 7.67 2.49 -12.17
N ALA A 313 8.39 3.61 -12.24
CA ALA A 313 9.83 3.68 -11.97
C ALA A 313 10.16 3.54 -10.47
N ALA A 314 9.19 3.69 -9.58
CA ALA A 314 9.41 3.80 -8.13
C ALA A 314 9.33 2.47 -7.36
N LYS A 315 9.43 1.32 -8.05
CA LYS A 315 9.05 -0.01 -7.52
C LYS A 315 9.57 -0.31 -6.11
N GLU A 316 10.84 -0.08 -5.80
CA GLU A 316 11.38 -0.43 -4.47
C GLU A 316 10.90 0.51 -3.35
N VAL A 317 10.80 1.81 -3.65
CA VAL A 317 10.40 2.86 -2.69
C VAL A 317 8.91 2.82 -2.40
N SER A 318 8.08 2.71 -3.45
CA SER A 318 6.61 2.64 -3.33
C SER A 318 6.13 1.40 -2.57
N ASN A 319 6.88 0.30 -2.65
CA ASN A 319 6.47 -0.95 -2.04
C ASN A 319 6.70 -1.03 -0.52
N VAL A 320 7.62 -0.22 0.03
CA VAL A 320 8.11 -0.39 1.41
C VAL A 320 8.19 0.92 2.19
N LEU A 321 8.56 2.02 1.55
CA LEU A 321 8.89 3.25 2.27
C LEU A 321 7.72 4.24 2.35
N ILE A 322 6.74 4.10 1.45
CA ILE A 322 5.57 4.99 1.38
C ILE A 322 4.27 4.20 1.44
N HIS A 323 3.35 4.68 2.27
CA HIS A 323 2.00 4.18 2.40
C HIS A 323 0.97 5.12 1.75
N HIS A 324 0.03 4.54 1.01
CA HIS A 324 -1.14 5.26 0.51
C HIS A 324 -2.22 5.27 1.58
N ILE A 325 -2.63 6.47 2.01
CA ILE A 325 -3.57 6.65 3.11
C ILE A 325 -4.93 7.09 2.54
N PRO A 326 -6.00 6.30 2.72
CA PRO A 326 -7.33 6.70 2.30
C PRO A 326 -8.00 7.68 3.25
N ASN A 327 -9.04 8.36 2.75
CA ASN A 327 -10.07 8.99 3.58
C ASN A 327 -11.14 7.96 4.03
N ALA A 328 -12.19 8.42 4.71
CA ALA A 328 -13.27 7.57 5.20
C ALA A 328 -14.04 6.82 4.10
N GLN A 329 -14.10 7.38 2.89
CA GLN A 329 -14.71 6.77 1.69
C GLN A 329 -13.74 5.86 0.93
N LEU A 330 -12.58 5.57 1.53
CA LEU A 330 -11.53 4.77 0.93
C LEU A 330 -10.99 5.37 -0.38
N ARG A 331 -11.05 6.69 -0.57
CA ARG A 331 -10.36 7.37 -1.68
C ARG A 331 -9.00 7.89 -1.22
N LEU A 332 -8.03 7.99 -2.13
CA LEU A 332 -6.69 8.47 -1.79
C LEU A 332 -6.77 9.87 -1.17
N SER A 333 -6.33 9.99 0.08
CA SER A 333 -6.24 11.27 0.77
C SER A 333 -4.83 11.86 0.62
N HIS A 334 -3.81 11.08 0.95
CA HIS A 334 -2.42 11.50 0.90
C HIS A 334 -1.49 10.28 0.90
N VAL A 335 -0.20 10.51 0.71
CA VAL A 335 0.84 9.50 0.96
C VAL A 335 1.66 9.90 2.18
N ALA A 336 2.14 8.91 2.92
CA ALA A 336 2.94 9.11 4.14
C ALA A 336 4.12 8.14 4.16
N MET A 337 5.15 8.46 4.94
CA MET A 337 6.22 7.50 5.23
C MET A 337 5.63 6.27 5.92
N ALA A 338 6.12 5.08 5.57
CA ALA A 338 5.56 3.81 6.05
C ALA A 338 5.58 3.69 7.58
N SER A 339 6.64 4.20 8.20
CA SER A 339 6.82 4.28 9.64
C SER A 339 7.72 5.44 10.02
N ARG A 340 7.75 5.76 11.32
CA ARG A 340 8.72 6.69 11.90
C ARG A 340 10.15 6.18 11.71
N TYR A 341 10.39 4.88 11.93
CA TYR A 341 11.70 4.27 11.75
C TYR A 341 12.23 4.51 10.33
N VAL A 342 11.39 4.25 9.32
CA VAL A 342 11.73 4.49 7.91
C VAL A 342 12.07 5.95 7.67
N SER A 343 11.26 6.88 8.16
CA SER A 343 11.52 8.32 8.05
C SER A 343 12.85 8.73 8.69
N ASP A 344 13.12 8.24 9.91
CA ASP A 344 14.36 8.53 10.64
C ASP A 344 15.59 7.99 9.90
N MET A 345 15.52 6.79 9.31
CA MET A 345 16.61 6.20 8.54
C MET A 345 16.83 6.89 7.19
N VAL A 346 15.76 7.22 6.47
CA VAL A 346 15.84 7.99 5.23
C VAL A 346 16.46 9.36 5.49
N VAL A 347 16.02 10.08 6.51
CA VAL A 347 16.62 11.38 6.86
C VAL A 347 18.08 11.24 7.28
N LYS A 348 18.43 10.23 8.09
CA LYS A 348 19.83 9.98 8.47
C LYS A 348 20.71 9.77 7.23
N LYS A 349 20.23 9.02 6.25
CA LYS A 349 20.92 8.80 4.98
C LYS A 349 21.02 10.07 4.14
N LEU A 350 19.91 10.79 3.96
CA LEU A 350 19.87 12.04 3.20
C LEU A 350 20.75 13.13 3.84
N LEU A 351 20.80 13.24 5.17
CA LEU A 351 21.73 14.14 5.87
C LEU A 351 23.20 13.81 5.60
N LYS A 352 23.54 12.54 5.37
CA LYS A 352 24.92 12.11 5.09
C LYS A 352 25.32 12.34 3.64
N SER A 353 24.40 12.12 2.70
CA SER A 353 24.72 12.04 1.27
C SER A 353 24.13 13.15 0.41
N TYR A 354 23.07 13.81 0.87
CA TYR A 354 22.23 14.76 0.12
C TYR A 354 21.70 15.88 1.05
N GLU A 355 22.57 16.41 1.91
CA GLU A 355 22.18 17.33 3.00
C GLU A 355 21.50 18.59 2.44
N LEU A 356 22.05 19.16 1.36
CA LEU A 356 21.56 20.38 0.75
C LEU A 356 20.19 20.17 0.09
N GLU A 357 20.04 19.07 -0.66
CA GLU A 357 18.80 18.71 -1.34
C GLU A 357 17.68 18.46 -0.32
N LEU A 358 17.98 17.74 0.77
CA LEU A 358 17.02 17.54 1.87
C LEU A 358 16.58 18.88 2.45
N ARG A 359 17.52 19.76 2.79
CA ARG A 359 17.21 21.07 3.37
C ARG A 359 16.37 21.92 2.41
N ASN A 360 16.71 21.93 1.13
CA ASN A 360 15.93 22.63 0.10
C ASN A 360 14.52 22.05 -0.03
N PHE A 361 14.37 20.73 0.04
CA PHE A 361 13.07 20.07 0.01
C PHE A 361 12.21 20.40 1.24
N LEU A 362 12.81 20.43 2.42
CA LEU A 362 12.13 20.83 3.67
C LEU A 362 11.81 22.33 3.69
N ALA A 363 12.58 23.15 2.98
CA ALA A 363 12.42 24.60 2.83
C ALA A 363 11.47 25.04 1.69
N ALA A 364 11.11 24.12 0.79
CA ALA A 364 10.21 24.44 -0.30
C ALA A 364 8.79 24.59 0.26
N SER A 365 8.20 25.78 0.09
CA SER A 365 6.96 26.22 0.72
C SER A 365 5.85 25.17 0.76
N THR A 366 5.13 25.12 1.89
CA THR A 366 3.82 24.49 2.06
C THR A 366 2.92 24.71 0.84
N GLY A 367 2.52 23.66 0.11
CA GLY A 367 1.27 23.78 -0.64
C GLY A 367 0.91 22.86 -1.79
N GLU A 368 1.80 22.08 -2.43
CA GLU A 368 1.37 21.38 -3.66
C GLU A 368 1.74 19.89 -3.71
N GLY A 369 0.70 19.06 -3.74
CA GLY A 369 0.78 17.66 -4.14
C GLY A 369 0.75 16.63 -3.00
N GLN A 370 0.89 15.36 -3.39
CA GLN A 370 0.77 14.21 -2.47
C GLN A 370 1.89 14.14 -1.42
N LEU A 371 2.97 14.92 -1.59
CA LEU A 371 4.17 14.90 -0.74
C LEU A 371 4.09 15.75 0.53
N GLY A 372 3.02 16.52 0.75
CA GLY A 372 2.92 17.40 1.93
C GLY A 372 3.10 16.65 3.25
N VAL A 373 2.47 15.48 3.40
CA VAL A 373 2.59 14.65 4.60
C VAL A 373 3.95 13.95 4.68
N VAL A 374 4.52 13.51 3.55
CA VAL A 374 5.89 12.97 3.49
C VAL A 374 6.91 14.03 3.97
N ARG A 375 6.81 15.27 3.49
CA ARG A 375 7.64 16.38 3.98
C ARG A 375 7.40 16.64 5.46
N GLY A 376 6.14 16.54 5.90
CA GLY A 376 5.71 16.39 7.30
C GLY A 376 6.63 15.47 8.11
N ASN A 377 6.61 14.19 7.74
CA ASN A 377 7.35 13.13 8.41
C ASN A 377 8.87 13.37 8.36
N LEU A 378 9.41 13.75 7.19
CA LEU A 378 10.84 13.97 7.03
C LEU A 378 11.34 15.18 7.84
N PHE A 379 10.56 16.25 7.96
CA PHE A 379 10.94 17.40 8.81
C PHE A 379 10.98 17.03 10.28
N GLU A 380 9.98 16.29 10.77
CA GLU A 380 9.96 15.82 12.16
C GLU A 380 11.20 14.95 12.43
N SER A 381 11.45 13.95 11.58
CA SER A 381 12.67 13.15 11.64
C SER A 381 13.95 14.01 11.58
N PHE A 382 13.98 15.05 10.73
CA PHE A 382 15.11 15.98 10.65
C PHE A 382 15.33 16.74 11.96
N VAL A 383 14.27 17.22 12.61
CA VAL A 383 14.36 17.85 13.94
C VAL A 383 14.98 16.90 14.94
N HIS A 384 14.51 15.65 14.99
CA HIS A 384 15.03 14.64 15.92
C HIS A 384 16.46 14.16 15.60
N GLN A 385 16.99 14.44 14.41
CA GLN A 385 18.38 14.15 14.05
C GLN A 385 19.33 15.35 14.26
N VAL A 386 18.80 16.57 14.27
CA VAL A 386 19.58 17.81 14.36
C VAL A 386 19.57 18.38 15.78
N LEU A 387 18.40 18.50 16.40
CA LEU A 387 18.26 19.16 17.70
C LEU A 387 19.04 18.49 18.84
N PRO A 388 19.13 17.13 18.94
CA PRO A 388 19.94 16.48 19.98
C PRO A 388 21.43 16.80 19.89
N LYS A 389 21.95 17.19 18.72
CA LYS A 389 23.37 17.55 18.55
C LYS A 389 23.73 18.89 19.20
N GLY A 390 22.72 19.64 19.64
CA GLY A 390 22.90 20.97 20.21
C GLY A 390 23.35 22.01 19.20
N GLY A 391 23.80 23.16 19.72
CA GLY A 391 24.24 24.31 18.96
C GLY A 391 23.33 25.53 19.12
N LYS A 392 23.55 26.54 18.28
CA LYS A 392 22.87 27.83 18.37
C LYS A 392 21.59 27.85 17.53
N PHE A 393 20.47 28.15 18.15
CA PHE A 393 19.16 28.24 17.50
C PHE A 393 18.54 29.61 17.73
N THR A 394 17.95 30.20 16.69
CA THR A 394 17.14 31.41 16.86
C THR A 394 15.78 31.03 17.41
N VAL A 395 15.39 31.64 18.51
CA VAL A 395 14.05 31.56 19.08
C VAL A 395 13.35 32.91 19.02
N ARG A 396 12.03 32.89 18.98
CA ARG A 396 11.18 34.07 19.15
C ARG A 396 10.12 33.78 20.21
N TYR A 397 9.97 34.66 21.18
CA TYR A 397 8.98 34.49 22.23
C TYR A 397 7.58 34.84 21.72
N LEU A 398 6.61 34.06 22.15
CA LEU A 398 5.19 34.22 21.81
C LEU A 398 4.36 34.76 22.99
N ASP A 399 4.96 34.81 24.18
CA ASP A 399 4.35 35.36 25.40
C ASP A 399 4.09 36.85 25.24
N SER A 400 2.97 37.35 25.79
CA SER A 400 2.59 38.77 25.73
C SER A 400 3.64 39.75 26.30
N GLU A 401 4.52 39.29 27.20
CA GLU A 401 5.55 40.13 27.84
C GLU A 401 6.82 40.30 27.00
N SER A 402 7.09 39.38 26.07
CA SER A 402 8.31 39.35 25.23
C SER A 402 7.95 39.11 23.76
N GLU A 403 6.71 39.41 23.35
CA GLU A 403 6.17 38.99 22.07
C GLU A 403 7.01 39.58 20.92
N GLY A 404 7.60 38.71 20.11
CA GLY A 404 8.41 39.12 18.96
C GLY A 404 9.89 39.34 19.24
N GLU A 405 10.34 39.27 20.51
CA GLU A 405 11.77 39.30 20.85
C GLU A 405 12.47 38.06 20.30
N GLU A 406 13.59 38.28 19.61
CA GLU A 406 14.42 37.21 19.04
C GLU A 406 15.73 37.06 19.81
N GLU A 407 16.02 35.82 20.20
CA GLU A 407 17.23 35.47 20.91
C GLU A 407 17.92 34.29 20.20
N VAL A 408 19.24 34.22 20.30
CA VAL A 408 20.00 33.02 19.93
C VAL A 408 20.27 32.23 21.19
N VAL A 409 19.59 31.09 21.34
CA VAL A 409 19.75 30.17 22.46
C VAL A 409 20.80 29.12 22.10
N ASP A 410 21.73 28.87 23.02
CA ASP A 410 22.64 27.75 22.94
C ASP A 410 21.98 26.50 23.54
N VAL A 411 21.67 25.54 22.68
CA VAL A 411 21.06 24.27 23.07
C VAL A 411 22.19 23.27 23.30
N PRO A 412 22.33 22.67 24.48
CA PRO A 412 23.41 21.72 24.73
C PRO A 412 23.30 20.50 23.81
N SER A 413 24.39 19.77 23.57
CA SER A 413 24.27 18.43 22.98
C SER A 413 23.68 17.49 24.03
N GLY A 414 22.91 16.49 23.61
CA GLY A 414 22.43 15.45 24.50
C GLY A 414 21.97 14.21 23.76
N GLU A 415 22.05 13.08 24.45
CA GLU A 415 21.72 11.80 23.83
C GLU A 415 20.23 11.72 23.49
N PRO A 416 19.88 11.31 22.26
CA PRO A 416 18.50 11.06 21.89
C PRO A 416 18.00 9.79 22.56
N CYS A 417 16.80 9.84 23.13
CA CYS A 417 16.15 8.73 23.80
C CYS A 417 14.70 8.54 23.34
N THR A 418 14.11 7.40 23.64
CA THR A 418 12.67 7.17 23.48
C THR A 418 12.07 6.58 24.75
N PHE A 419 10.81 6.90 25.04
CA PHE A 419 10.11 6.43 26.24
C PHE A 419 8.70 5.96 25.92
N GLU A 420 8.18 5.05 26.73
CA GLU A 420 6.78 4.58 26.68
C GLU A 420 5.95 5.23 27.78
N ASP A 421 6.45 5.20 29.01
CA ASP A 421 5.90 5.96 30.14
C ASP A 421 6.70 7.25 30.35
N ILE A 422 5.99 8.36 30.49
CA ILE A 422 6.59 9.67 30.74
C ILE A 422 7.41 9.72 32.04
N LYS A 423 7.09 8.86 33.02
CA LYS A 423 7.84 8.77 34.28
C LYS A 423 9.29 8.35 34.08
N GLU A 424 9.61 7.63 33.01
CA GLU A 424 10.98 7.24 32.65
C GLU A 424 11.86 8.46 32.38
N VAL A 425 11.26 9.59 31.99
CA VAL A 425 11.97 10.81 31.61
C VAL A 425 12.46 11.61 32.83
N ALA A 426 11.82 11.43 34.00
CA ALA A 426 12.12 12.21 35.21
C ALA A 426 13.57 12.02 35.70
N SER A 427 14.14 10.83 35.50
CA SER A 427 15.48 10.46 35.95
C SER A 427 16.58 10.70 34.90
N LEU A 428 16.25 11.30 33.75
CA LEU A 428 17.21 11.47 32.66
C LEU A 428 18.11 12.70 32.86
N PRO A 429 19.36 12.64 32.41
CA PRO A 429 20.29 13.77 32.51
C PRO A 429 19.79 15.02 31.79
N ASP A 430 20.23 16.19 32.26
CA ASP A 430 20.00 17.46 31.57
C ASP A 430 20.56 17.41 30.14
N GLY A 431 19.82 18.01 29.20
CA GLY A 431 20.12 17.99 27.77
C GLY A 431 19.62 16.74 27.03
N CYS A 432 19.19 15.68 27.71
CA CYS A 432 18.65 14.49 27.07
C CYS A 432 17.41 14.83 26.21
N HIS A 433 17.37 14.36 24.96
CA HIS A 433 16.31 14.65 23.99
C HIS A 433 15.43 13.42 23.77
N CYS A 434 14.24 13.41 24.38
CA CYS A 434 13.43 12.22 24.49
C CYS A 434 12.14 12.32 23.69
N ARG A 435 11.90 11.33 22.83
CA ARG A 435 10.73 11.27 21.96
C ARG A 435 9.78 10.15 22.43
N PRO A 436 8.49 10.43 22.65
CA PRO A 436 7.53 9.38 23.01
C PRO A 436 7.43 8.32 21.90
N LYS A 437 7.22 7.05 22.27
CA LYS A 437 6.83 6.00 21.31
C LYS A 437 5.33 6.03 21.00
N SER A 438 4.51 6.37 22.00
CA SER A 438 3.06 6.31 21.90
C SER A 438 2.45 7.55 21.25
N LYS A 439 1.48 7.32 20.36
CA LYS A 439 0.63 8.38 19.76
C LYS A 439 -0.36 9.00 20.75
N VAL A 440 -0.48 8.48 21.98
CA VAL A 440 -1.31 9.09 23.04
C VAL A 440 -0.80 10.49 23.41
N PHE A 441 0.47 10.77 23.13
CA PHE A 441 1.14 12.04 23.37
C PHE A 441 1.10 13.02 22.18
N GLN A 442 0.27 12.77 21.16
CA GLN A 442 0.21 13.46 19.85
C GLN A 442 0.31 15.00 19.84
N SER A 443 0.04 15.69 20.95
CA SER A 443 0.23 17.14 21.07
C SER A 443 1.66 17.59 21.33
N VAL A 444 2.56 16.67 21.70
CA VAL A 444 3.95 16.98 22.02
C VAL A 444 4.87 15.89 21.45
N ASP A 445 5.89 16.34 20.73
CA ASP A 445 6.75 15.48 19.93
C ASP A 445 8.08 15.16 20.63
N PHE A 446 8.50 15.96 21.62
CA PHE A 446 9.64 15.62 22.47
C PHE A 446 9.66 16.32 23.82
N LEU A 447 10.38 15.73 24.76
CA LEU A 447 10.88 16.36 25.97
C LEU A 447 12.37 16.60 25.85
N ARG A 448 12.82 17.71 26.40
CA ARG A 448 14.23 17.96 26.58
C ARG A 448 14.50 18.49 27.97
N GLN A 449 15.25 17.71 28.75
CA GLN A 449 15.60 18.10 30.12
C GLN A 449 16.50 19.35 30.09
N PRO A 450 16.34 20.29 31.04
CA PRO A 450 15.37 20.27 32.12
C PRO A 450 14.03 20.96 31.85
N ASN A 451 13.88 21.68 30.73
CA ASN A 451 12.90 22.78 30.64
C ASN A 451 12.07 22.84 29.35
N ASP A 452 12.25 21.92 28.42
CA ASP A 452 11.67 22.04 27.08
C ASP A 452 10.63 20.95 26.80
N ILE A 453 9.41 21.40 26.52
CA ILE A 453 8.31 20.62 25.97
C ILE A 453 8.19 21.02 24.50
N GLY A 454 8.46 20.10 23.58
CA GLY A 454 8.65 20.41 22.17
C GLY A 454 7.51 19.93 21.28
N GLN A 455 6.97 20.83 20.44
CA GLN A 455 6.02 20.47 19.39
C GLN A 455 6.61 20.85 18.02
N VAL A 456 6.72 19.91 17.10
CA VAL A 456 7.21 20.12 15.75
C VAL A 456 6.02 20.45 14.84
N THR A 457 6.10 21.55 14.09
CA THR A 457 5.02 21.93 13.18
C THR A 457 5.53 22.61 11.91
N GLN A 458 4.79 22.40 10.82
CA GLN A 458 5.00 23.08 9.54
C GLN A 458 3.82 23.95 9.14
N ASN A 459 2.77 24.03 9.98
CA ASN A 459 1.55 24.75 9.68
C ASN A 459 1.37 25.91 10.65
N LEU A 460 0.98 27.07 10.10
CA LEU A 460 0.61 28.24 10.90
C LEU A 460 -0.59 27.94 11.81
N GLN A 461 -1.55 27.16 11.29
CA GLN A 461 -2.65 26.60 12.05
C GLN A 461 -2.31 25.14 12.37
N HIS A 462 -1.93 24.86 13.61
CA HIS A 462 -1.64 23.51 14.07
C HIS A 462 -2.51 23.13 15.27
N ALA A 463 -2.63 21.83 15.53
CA ALA A 463 -3.49 21.33 16.59
C ALA A 463 -3.00 21.84 17.97
N PRO A 464 -3.90 22.38 18.81
CA PRO A 464 -3.53 22.87 20.12
C PRO A 464 -3.09 21.73 21.03
N ALA A 465 -2.06 21.97 21.84
CA ALA A 465 -1.64 20.99 22.82
C ALA A 465 -2.68 20.83 23.96
N GLN A 466 -2.83 19.60 24.46
CA GLN A 466 -3.80 19.32 25.53
C GLN A 466 -3.25 19.77 26.88
N SER A 467 -4.00 20.62 27.60
CA SER A 467 -3.52 21.17 28.88
C SER A 467 -3.28 20.10 29.95
N ALA A 468 -4.02 18.99 29.91
CA ALA A 468 -3.80 17.84 30.80
C ALA A 468 -2.42 17.19 30.58
N ARG A 469 -2.01 17.04 29.32
CA ARG A 469 -0.69 16.48 28.98
C ARG A 469 0.42 17.44 29.34
N ILE A 470 0.28 18.72 29.01
CA ILE A 470 1.27 19.73 29.41
C ILE A 470 1.52 19.71 30.93
N ARG A 471 0.48 19.51 31.75
CA ARG A 471 0.63 19.35 33.22
C ARG A 471 1.49 18.14 33.59
N GLU A 472 1.15 16.95 33.07
CA GLU A 472 1.94 15.72 33.32
C GLU A 472 3.42 15.93 32.94
N TRP A 473 3.67 16.58 31.81
CA TRP A 473 5.00 16.82 31.26
C TRP A 473 5.79 17.82 32.12
N PHE A 474 5.11 18.88 32.56
CA PHE A 474 5.69 19.86 33.47
C PHE A 474 6.09 19.22 34.80
N GLU A 475 5.22 18.40 35.39
CA GLU A 475 5.49 17.71 36.66
C GLU A 475 6.71 16.79 36.55
N VAL A 476 6.84 16.05 35.45
CA VAL A 476 8.00 15.19 35.18
C VAL A 476 9.30 15.99 35.04
N LEU A 477 9.29 17.13 34.35
CA LEU A 477 10.46 17.99 34.21
C LEU A 477 10.89 18.63 35.54
N ARG A 478 9.98 18.72 36.52
CA ARG A 478 10.26 19.27 37.87
C ARG A 478 10.48 18.21 38.94
N ALA A 479 10.16 16.95 38.65
CA ALA A 479 10.29 15.86 39.61
C ALA A 479 11.73 15.72 40.11
N GLY A 480 11.92 15.65 41.43
CA GLY A 480 13.22 15.43 42.05
C GLY A 480 14.20 16.61 42.03
N LYS A 481 13.76 17.82 41.63
CA LYS A 481 14.61 19.02 41.59
C LYS A 481 14.36 19.91 42.80
N GLU A 482 15.36 20.02 43.69
CA GLU A 482 15.27 20.84 44.92
C GLU A 482 15.09 22.34 44.62
N THR A 483 15.67 22.82 43.52
CA THR A 483 15.45 24.17 43.00
C THR A 483 14.95 24.09 41.55
N PRO A 484 13.85 24.77 41.17
CA PRO A 484 13.35 24.72 39.80
C PRO A 484 14.37 25.32 38.82
N PRO A 485 14.83 24.58 37.80
CA PRO A 485 15.73 25.14 36.80
C PRO A 485 14.95 26.09 35.89
N GLY A 486 14.96 27.40 36.12
CA GLY A 486 14.37 28.41 35.22
C GLY A 486 12.88 28.17 34.85
N PRO A 487 12.33 28.87 33.83
CA PRO A 487 10.97 28.61 33.33
C PRO A 487 10.89 27.35 32.44
N VAL A 488 9.73 26.70 32.38
CA VAL A 488 9.44 25.66 31.36
C VAL A 488 8.94 26.33 30.10
N TYR A 489 9.46 25.89 28.95
CA TYR A 489 9.05 26.35 27.64
C TYR A 489 8.22 25.29 26.91
N LEU A 490 7.09 25.70 26.35
CA LEU A 490 6.47 25.06 25.20
C LEU A 490 7.13 25.63 23.94
N THR A 491 7.99 24.84 23.32
CA THR A 491 8.81 25.22 22.17
C THR A 491 8.22 24.65 20.89
N TYR A 492 7.73 25.51 20.01
CA TYR A 492 7.29 25.15 18.67
C TYR A 492 8.49 25.12 17.72
N VAL A 493 8.89 23.95 17.24
CA VAL A 493 10.02 23.80 16.31
C VAL A 493 9.51 23.83 14.88
N VAL A 494 9.99 24.78 14.08
CA VAL A 494 9.41 25.11 12.78
C VAL A 494 10.44 25.34 11.67
N PRO A 495 10.05 25.16 10.39
CA PRO A 495 10.87 25.61 9.28
C PRO A 495 11.00 27.15 9.27
N PRO A 496 12.07 27.71 8.68
CA PRO A 496 12.31 29.14 8.61
C PRO A 496 11.16 29.98 8.03
N GLU A 497 10.41 29.44 7.06
CA GLU A 497 9.36 30.17 6.36
C GLU A 497 8.20 30.60 7.25
N ILE A 498 7.85 29.79 8.26
CA ILE A 498 6.71 30.09 9.15
C ILE A 498 7.15 30.73 10.46
N PHE A 499 8.45 30.77 10.74
CA PHE A 499 9.02 31.26 12.00
C PHE A 499 8.53 32.65 12.41
N LYS A 500 8.50 33.60 11.48
CA LYS A 500 8.07 34.99 11.74
C LYS A 500 6.56 35.09 11.95
N ASN A 501 5.78 34.20 11.36
CA ASN A 501 4.32 34.32 11.26
C ASN A 501 3.56 33.41 12.23
N LEU A 502 4.23 32.45 12.87
CA LEU A 502 3.61 31.56 13.86
C LEU A 502 3.12 32.38 15.07
N LYS A 503 1.87 32.17 15.47
CA LYS A 503 1.30 32.81 16.66
C LYS A 503 1.15 31.80 17.79
N GLU A 504 1.02 32.29 19.01
CA GLU A 504 0.66 31.43 20.15
C GLU A 504 -0.67 30.71 19.86
N ILE A 505 -0.70 29.39 20.04
CA ILE A 505 -1.92 28.62 19.97
C ILE A 505 -2.39 28.29 21.39
N ARG A 506 -3.62 28.71 21.68
CA ARG A 506 -4.25 28.45 22.98
C ARG A 506 -4.36 26.94 23.23
N LEU A 507 -3.90 26.52 24.40
CA LEU A 507 -4.03 25.12 24.84
C LEU A 507 -5.48 24.67 24.86
N LYS A 508 -5.69 23.37 24.55
CA LYS A 508 -7.01 22.74 24.66
C LYS A 508 -7.27 22.38 26.12
N GLY A 509 -8.13 23.17 26.76
CA GLY A 509 -8.50 23.04 28.18
C GLY A 509 -7.80 24.07 29.09
N PRO A 510 -8.28 24.25 30.33
CA PRO A 510 -7.68 25.19 31.27
C PRO A 510 -6.30 24.71 31.74
N LEU A 511 -5.39 25.65 31.97
CA LEU A 511 -4.11 25.46 32.64
C LEU A 511 -3.95 26.55 33.69
N ASP A 512 -3.74 26.16 34.95
CA ASP A 512 -3.44 27.11 36.02
C ASP A 512 -2.02 27.64 35.85
N LYS A 513 -1.90 28.85 35.32
CA LYS A 513 -0.60 29.50 35.05
C LYS A 513 0.18 29.82 36.33
N THR A 514 -0.48 29.89 37.49
CA THR A 514 0.19 30.13 38.78
C THR A 514 0.92 28.89 39.25
N LYS A 515 0.28 27.72 39.10
CA LYS A 515 0.87 26.42 39.44
C LYS A 515 1.84 25.90 38.36
N TYR A 516 1.55 26.20 37.09
CA TYR A 516 2.32 25.75 35.94
C TYR A 516 2.73 26.96 35.08
N PRO A 517 3.73 27.76 35.51
CA PRO A 517 4.21 28.91 34.76
C PRO A 517 4.92 28.44 33.49
N LEU A 518 4.16 28.41 32.38
CA LEU A 518 4.60 27.96 31.07
C LEU A 518 4.82 29.16 30.16
N ARG A 519 5.99 29.22 29.53
CA ARG A 519 6.32 30.19 28.49
C ARG A 519 6.25 29.53 27.12
N HIS A 520 5.89 30.27 26.10
CA HIS A 520 5.74 29.85 24.72
C HIS A 520 6.80 30.51 23.86
N ARG A 521 7.51 29.70 23.07
CA ARG A 521 8.46 30.22 22.08
C ARG A 521 8.41 29.40 20.82
N VAL A 522 8.80 30.02 19.72
CA VAL A 522 9.04 29.33 18.45
C VAL A 522 10.54 29.23 18.23
N MET A 523 11.03 28.07 17.79
CA MET A 523 12.42 27.80 17.47
C MET A 523 12.56 27.55 15.97
N LYS A 524 13.46 28.31 15.33
CA LYS A 524 13.75 28.19 13.91
C LYS A 524 14.75 27.07 13.67
N MET A 525 14.37 26.08 12.86
CA MET A 525 15.33 25.07 12.39
C MET A 525 16.30 25.67 11.36
N PRO A 526 17.62 25.48 11.52
CA PRO A 526 18.59 25.96 10.55
C PRO A 526 18.49 25.09 9.30
N PHE A 527 18.15 25.69 8.14
CA PHE A 527 18.15 25.02 6.83
C PHE A 527 19.37 25.33 5.97
N MET A 528 20.20 26.29 6.37
CA MET A 528 21.52 26.53 5.79
C MET A 528 22.56 26.44 6.91
N ARG A 529 23.75 25.89 6.64
CA ARG A 529 24.88 26.10 7.56
C ARG A 529 25.22 27.59 7.56
N ALA A 530 25.52 28.15 8.73
CA ALA A 530 26.10 29.48 8.81
C ALA A 530 27.37 29.52 7.94
N GLY A 531 27.35 30.30 6.85
CA GLY A 531 28.48 30.47 5.92
C GLY A 531 28.31 29.99 4.48
N ALA A 532 27.19 29.37 4.08
CA ALA A 532 26.95 29.03 2.67
C ALA A 532 26.22 30.15 1.92
N LEU A 533 26.91 30.76 0.95
CA LEU A 533 26.38 31.80 0.06
C LEU A 533 25.06 31.37 -0.60
N ALA A 534 24.09 32.29 -0.61
CA ALA A 534 22.81 32.11 -1.27
C ALA A 534 23.00 31.83 -2.76
N TYR A 535 22.59 30.64 -3.23
CA TYR A 535 22.51 30.32 -4.65
C TYR A 535 21.05 30.14 -5.06
N ARG A 536 20.72 30.64 -6.26
CA ARG A 536 19.36 30.85 -6.75
C ARG A 536 18.55 29.56 -6.89
N PRO A 537 17.21 29.62 -6.72
CA PRO A 537 16.33 28.47 -6.82
C PRO A 537 16.40 27.83 -8.21
N ILE A 538 16.57 26.50 -8.25
CA ILE A 538 16.41 25.70 -9.45
C ILE A 538 14.91 25.67 -9.76
N ARG A 539 14.52 26.29 -10.87
CA ARG A 539 13.19 26.09 -11.47
C ARG A 539 13.14 24.66 -12.01
N PHE A 540 12.25 23.84 -11.47
CA PHE A 540 11.84 22.62 -12.14
C PHE A 540 10.97 23.04 -13.34
N CYS A 541 11.49 22.93 -14.56
CA CYS A 541 10.65 22.98 -15.76
C CYS A 541 9.77 21.72 -15.78
N GLY A 542 8.48 21.93 -16.04
CA GLY A 542 7.44 20.89 -16.03
C GLY A 542 7.42 19.98 -17.25
#